data_AF-G6F003-F1
#
_entry.id   AF-G6F003-F1
#
_cell.length_a   1.000
_cell.length_b   1.000
_cell.length_c   1.000
_cell.angle_alpha   90.00
_cell.angle_beta   90.00
_cell.angle_gamma   90.00
#
_symmetry.space_group_name_H-M   'P 1'
#
loop_
_entity.id
_entity.type
_entity.pdbx_description
1 polymer ?
#
loop_
_entity_poly.entity_id
_entity_poly.type
_entity_poly.pdbx_seq_one_letter_code
_entity_poly.pdbx_strand_id
1 'polypeptide(L)'
;MATATEFASAITTLPEVLRGFSDDPKTQMALLFPLCEYQVFITETVAPLGQAENTLIKATASLCRRAAMASLCKAIANWQADSWDEVLEVRRKVSSLLQSEILIATDDKNMETVSALRSLRVKVLESLANAAGEVPHLRTITRSVSLPSLQLAQQLYTDGSRASELIKRANPVHPAFMPTTLEVLSS
;
A
#
# COMPACT_ATOMS: atom_id res chain seq x y z
N MET A 1 22.46 12.15 29.77
CA MET A 1 22.71 11.00 28.87
C MET A 1 21.36 10.52 28.41
N ALA A 2 21.11 10.45 27.10
CA ALA A 2 19.80 10.02 26.60
C ALA A 2 19.52 8.58 27.05
N THR A 3 18.35 8.34 27.62
CA THR A 3 17.97 6.99 28.06
C THR A 3 17.51 6.14 26.87
N ALA A 4 17.55 4.81 26.99
CA ALA A 4 17.07 3.90 25.95
C ALA A 4 15.60 4.18 25.57
N THR A 5 14.79 4.64 26.53
CA THR A 5 13.39 5.02 26.34
C THR A 5 13.25 6.29 25.49
N GLU A 6 14.08 7.31 25.73
CA GLU A 6 14.09 8.54 24.93
C GLU A 6 14.47 8.25 23.47
N PHE A 7 15.48 7.39 23.27
CA PHE A 7 15.89 6.95 21.94
C PHE A 7 14.77 6.20 21.20
N ALA A 8 14.12 5.24 21.88
CA ALA A 8 12.99 4.51 21.30
C ALA A 8 11.83 5.45 20.96
N SER A 9 11.53 6.41 21.84
CA SER A 9 10.48 7.40 21.59
C SER A 9 10.79 8.26 20.36
N ALA A 10 12.03 8.75 20.21
CA ALA A 10 12.46 9.54 19.07
C ALA A 10 12.35 8.77 17.74
N ILE A 11 12.66 7.47 17.75
CA ILE A 11 12.49 6.61 16.56
C ILE A 11 11.02 6.46 16.19
N THR A 12 10.13 6.34 17.17
CA THR A 12 8.69 6.19 16.90
C THR A 12 8.01 7.49 16.50
N THR A 13 8.51 8.65 16.93
CA THR A 13 7.91 9.95 16.60
C THR A 13 8.25 10.42 15.20
N LEU A 14 9.45 10.10 14.68
CA LEU A 14 9.88 10.54 13.35
C LEU A 14 8.92 10.11 12.22
N PRO A 15 8.49 8.84 12.12
CA PRO A 15 7.53 8.42 11.09
C PRO A 15 6.15 9.06 11.24
N GLU A 16 5.74 9.41 12.47
CA GLU A 16 4.48 10.12 12.73
C GLU A 16 4.55 11.58 12.29
N VAL A 17 5.69 12.25 12.51
CA VAL A 17 5.93 13.62 12.02
C VAL A 17 5.93 13.65 10.49
N LEU A 18 6.58 12.68 9.84
CA LEU A 18 6.55 12.57 8.37
C LEU A 18 5.13 12.32 7.84
N ARG A 19 4.34 11.51 8.52
CA ARG A 19 2.93 11.30 8.18
C ARG A 19 2.13 12.61 8.33
N GLY A 20 2.39 13.41 9.35
CA GLY A 20 1.75 14.70 9.57
C GLY A 20 2.23 15.83 8.66
N PHE A 21 3.24 15.62 7.82
CA PHE A 21 3.76 16.65 6.90
C PHE A 21 2.85 16.89 5.69
N SER A 22 2.05 15.91 5.31
CA SER A 22 1.15 15.99 4.15
C SER A 22 -0.24 15.49 4.54
N ASP A 23 -1.29 16.20 4.12
CA ASP A 23 -2.68 15.78 4.34
C ASP A 23 -3.14 14.72 3.33
N ASP A 24 -2.41 14.53 2.23
CA ASP A 24 -2.74 13.53 1.20
C ASP A 24 -2.21 12.13 1.61
N PRO A 25 -3.08 11.13 1.85
CA PRO A 25 -2.66 9.80 2.27
C PRO A 25 -1.76 9.09 1.26
N LYS A 26 -1.88 9.39 -0.04
CA LYS A 26 -1.03 8.79 -1.07
C LYS A 26 0.40 9.29 -0.98
N THR A 27 0.56 10.60 -0.77
CA THR A 27 1.87 11.21 -0.49
C THR A 27 2.46 10.70 0.83
N GLN A 28 1.64 10.52 1.87
CA GLN A 28 2.10 9.91 3.12
C GLN A 28 2.68 8.51 2.90
N MET A 29 1.99 7.65 2.14
CA MET A 29 2.49 6.31 1.82
C MET A 29 3.80 6.36 1.02
N ALA A 30 3.87 7.22 0.00
CA ALA A 30 5.06 7.37 -0.83
C ALA A 30 6.30 7.77 -0.01
N LEU A 31 6.13 8.61 1.02
CA LEU A 31 7.21 9.01 1.93
C LEU A 31 7.63 7.88 2.90
N LEU A 32 6.69 7.03 3.30
CA LEU A 32 6.93 5.98 4.29
C LEU A 32 7.45 4.66 3.70
N PHE A 33 7.15 4.37 2.42
CA PHE A 33 7.64 3.14 1.75
C PHE A 33 9.17 2.99 1.78
N PRO A 34 9.98 4.02 1.43
CA PRO A 34 11.44 3.91 1.46
C PRO A 34 12.00 3.61 2.86
N LEU A 35 11.34 4.09 3.91
CA LEU A 35 11.76 3.84 5.29
C LEU A 35 11.49 2.39 5.71
N CYS A 36 10.45 1.77 5.16
CA CYS A 36 10.14 0.36 5.41
C CYS A 36 11.12 -0.58 4.69
N GLU A 37 11.65 -0.18 3.54
CA GLU A 37 12.61 -0.96 2.75
C GLU A 37 14.06 -0.86 3.24
N TYR A 38 14.34 -0.01 4.23
CA TYR A 38 15.68 0.23 4.73
C TYR A 38 16.34 -1.03 5.30
N GLN A 39 17.46 -1.44 4.69
CA GLN A 39 18.30 -2.53 5.16
C GLN A 39 19.65 -2.00 5.63
N VAL A 40 20.18 -2.57 6.71
CA VAL A 40 21.52 -2.24 7.18
C VAL A 40 22.52 -3.24 6.65
N PHE A 41 23.60 -2.72 6.09
CA PHE A 41 24.78 -3.49 5.74
C PHE A 41 25.68 -3.62 6.97
N ILE A 42 25.91 -4.86 7.41
CA ILE A 42 26.83 -5.16 8.52
C ILE A 42 28.10 -5.83 7.98
N THR A 43 29.24 -5.51 8.56
CA THR A 43 30.48 -6.23 8.31
C THR A 43 30.57 -7.39 9.29
N GLU A 44 30.60 -8.61 8.78
CA GLU A 44 30.76 -9.79 9.64
C GLU A 44 32.15 -9.78 10.27
N THR A 45 32.19 -10.03 11.58
CA THR A 45 33.40 -10.00 12.37
C THR A 45 33.33 -11.07 13.45
N VAL A 46 34.46 -11.73 13.72
CA VAL A 46 34.55 -12.79 14.73
C VAL A 46 34.89 -12.23 16.12
N ALA A 47 35.24 -10.94 16.20
CA ALA A 47 35.56 -10.29 17.45
C ALA A 47 34.29 -10.08 18.31
N PRO A 48 34.32 -10.39 19.63
CA PRO A 48 33.15 -10.26 20.50
C PRO A 48 32.55 -8.85 20.53
N LEU A 49 33.39 -7.81 20.48
CA LEU A 49 32.93 -6.42 20.44
C LEU A 49 32.15 -6.12 19.15
N GLY A 50 32.67 -6.53 18.00
CA GLY A 50 32.00 -6.30 16.72
C GLY A 50 30.72 -7.11 16.54
N GLN A 51 30.61 -8.28 17.17
CA GLN A 51 29.35 -9.03 17.26
C GLN A 51 28.28 -8.26 18.08
N ALA A 52 28.68 -7.63 19.18
CA ALA A 52 27.79 -6.79 19.99
C ALA A 52 27.33 -5.54 19.21
N GLU A 53 28.24 -4.88 18.49
CA GLU A 53 27.91 -3.74 17.62
C GLU A 53 26.94 -4.14 16.51
N ASN A 54 27.20 -5.25 15.81
CA ASN A 54 26.30 -5.76 14.77
C ASN A 54 24.90 -6.09 15.31
N THR A 55 24.82 -6.62 16.54
CA THR A 55 23.53 -6.89 17.20
C THR A 55 22.78 -5.60 17.51
N LEU A 56 23.46 -4.59 18.05
CA LEU A 56 22.89 -3.26 18.31
C LEU A 56 22.38 -2.58 17.04
N ILE A 57 23.17 -2.63 15.97
CA ILE A 57 22.84 -2.06 14.67
C ILE A 57 21.60 -2.74 14.08
N LYS A 58 21.55 -4.08 14.09
CA LYS A 58 20.39 -4.86 13.62
C LYS A 58 19.12 -4.55 14.41
N ALA A 59 19.23 -4.53 15.74
CA ALA A 59 18.11 -4.22 16.63
C ALA A 59 17.56 -2.81 16.35
N THR A 60 18.44 -1.81 16.23
CA THR A 60 18.06 -0.43 15.93
C THR A 60 17.38 -0.33 14.56
N ALA A 61 17.93 -0.99 13.54
CA ALA A 61 17.33 -1.02 12.21
C ALA A 61 15.93 -1.66 12.20
N SER A 62 15.76 -2.77 12.92
CA SER A 62 14.46 -3.44 13.05
C SER A 62 13.44 -2.54 13.74
N LEU A 63 13.85 -1.77 14.76
CA LEU A 63 12.99 -0.84 15.46
C LEU A 63 12.53 0.31 14.54
N CYS A 64 13.46 0.90 13.78
CA CYS A 64 13.15 1.95 12.80
C CYS A 64 12.16 1.46 11.73
N ARG A 65 12.41 0.28 11.14
CA ARG A 65 11.50 -0.32 10.16
C ARG A 65 10.11 -0.56 10.74
N ARG A 66 10.02 -1.19 11.92
CA ARG A 66 8.72 -1.48 12.57
C ARG A 66 7.95 -0.21 12.90
N ALA A 67 8.63 0.85 13.34
CA ALA A 67 8.02 2.16 13.58
C ALA A 67 7.44 2.77 12.30
N ALA A 68 8.20 2.74 11.19
CA ALA A 68 7.74 3.21 9.89
C ALA A 68 6.57 2.37 9.33
N MET A 69 6.60 1.06 9.52
CA MET A 69 5.50 0.18 9.10
C MET A 69 4.23 0.45 9.90
N ALA A 70 4.35 0.73 11.19
CA ALA A 70 3.20 1.08 12.03
C ALA A 70 2.54 2.39 11.58
N SER A 71 3.32 3.43 11.27
CA SER A 71 2.76 4.70 10.74
C SER A 71 2.18 4.52 9.34
N LEU A 72 2.80 3.69 8.49
CA LEU A 72 2.30 3.36 7.15
C LEU A 72 0.95 2.64 7.23
N CYS A 73 0.79 1.69 8.15
CA CYS A 73 -0.50 1.02 8.36
C CYS A 73 -1.60 1.99 8.81
N LYS A 74 -1.25 3.02 9.60
CA LYS A 74 -2.20 4.08 9.97
C LYS A 74 -2.56 4.97 8.78
N ALA A 75 -1.62 5.27 7.89
CA ALA A 75 -1.90 6.01 6.65
C ALA A 75 -2.84 5.21 5.74
N ILE A 76 -2.62 3.89 5.61
CA ILE A 76 -3.50 2.98 4.83
C ILE A 76 -4.91 2.94 5.39
N ALA A 77 -5.07 2.93 6.72
CA ALA A 77 -6.40 2.91 7.34
C ALA A 77 -7.26 4.13 6.98
N ASN A 78 -6.64 5.27 6.65
CA ASN A 78 -7.33 6.50 6.27
C ASN A 78 -7.38 6.73 4.75
N TRP A 79 -6.73 5.87 3.97
CA TRP A 79 -6.62 6.04 2.53
C TRP A 79 -7.84 5.47 1.82
N GLN A 80 -8.39 6.26 0.90
CA GLN A 80 -9.43 5.82 -0.01
C GLN A 80 -8.81 5.62 -1.39
N ALA A 81 -9.11 4.47 -2.00
CA ALA A 81 -8.49 4.08 -3.26
C ALA A 81 -9.27 4.60 -4.47
N ASP A 82 -8.55 5.04 -5.49
CA ASP A 82 -9.14 5.54 -6.73
C ASP A 82 -9.45 4.41 -7.72
N SER A 83 -8.64 3.35 -7.69
CA SER A 83 -8.72 2.20 -8.60
C SER A 83 -8.46 0.88 -7.89
N TRP A 84 -9.11 -0.17 -8.36
CA TRP A 84 -8.91 -1.53 -7.87
C TRP A 84 -7.47 -2.03 -8.08
N ASP A 85 -6.86 -1.66 -9.21
CA ASP A 85 -5.48 -2.03 -9.53
C ASP A 85 -4.50 -1.40 -8.52
N GLU A 86 -4.76 -0.17 -8.09
CA GLU A 86 -3.96 0.51 -7.08
C GLU A 86 -4.08 -0.18 -5.72
N VAL A 87 -5.29 -0.58 -5.32
CA VAL A 87 -5.49 -1.38 -4.08
C VAL A 87 -4.70 -2.67 -4.14
N LEU A 88 -4.72 -3.37 -5.28
CA LEU A 88 -4.02 -4.62 -5.44
C LEU A 88 -2.49 -4.43 -5.39
N GLU A 89 -1.97 -3.37 -5.99
CA GLU A 89 -0.55 -3.04 -5.96
C GLU A 89 -0.08 -2.73 -4.52
N VAL A 90 -0.81 -1.86 -3.82
CA VAL A 90 -0.53 -1.52 -2.41
C VAL A 90 -0.62 -2.76 -1.53
N ARG A 91 -1.65 -3.60 -1.72
CA ARG A 91 -1.81 -4.86 -0.98
C ARG A 91 -0.62 -5.80 -1.18
N ARG A 92 -0.14 -5.97 -2.42
CA ARG A 92 1.04 -6.81 -2.69
C ARG A 92 2.29 -6.26 -2.02
N LYS A 93 2.55 -4.95 -2.16
CA LYS A 93 3.72 -4.30 -1.55
C LYS A 93 3.71 -4.44 -0.03
N VAL A 94 2.62 -4.07 0.62
CA VAL A 94 2.49 -4.11 2.09
C VAL A 94 2.53 -5.55 2.62
N SER A 95 1.90 -6.49 1.94
CA SER A 95 1.97 -7.91 2.31
C SER A 95 3.40 -8.46 2.21
N SER A 96 4.16 -8.05 1.20
CA SER A 96 5.57 -8.44 1.02
C SER A 96 6.44 -7.87 2.13
N LEU A 97 6.30 -6.56 2.42
CA LEU A 97 7.04 -5.88 3.48
C LEU A 97 6.75 -6.47 4.87
N LEU A 98 5.48 -6.75 5.18
CA LEU A 98 5.13 -7.40 6.45
C LEU A 98 5.64 -8.84 6.54
N GLN A 99 5.68 -9.57 5.42
CA GLN A 99 6.24 -10.92 5.40
C GLN A 99 7.75 -10.93 5.66
N SER A 100 8.50 -10.02 5.05
CA SER A 100 9.94 -9.94 5.23
C SER A 100 10.30 -9.57 6.67
N GLU A 101 9.59 -8.62 7.29
CA GLU A 101 9.85 -8.25 8.68
C GLU A 101 9.44 -9.37 9.68
N ILE A 102 8.38 -10.14 9.38
CA ILE A 102 8.03 -11.34 10.17
C ILE A 102 9.16 -12.37 10.11
N LEU A 103 9.80 -12.56 8.94
CA LEU A 103 10.91 -13.49 8.79
C LEU A 103 12.13 -13.04 9.62
N ILE A 104 12.49 -11.76 9.55
CA ILE A 104 13.56 -11.17 10.37
C ILE A 104 13.27 -11.35 11.87
N ALA A 105 12.04 -11.04 12.32
CA ALA A 105 11.66 -11.21 13.71
C ALA A 105 11.66 -12.69 14.17
N THR A 106 11.43 -13.62 13.23
CA THR A 106 11.49 -15.07 13.49
C THR A 106 12.93 -15.53 13.66
N ASP A 107 13.86 -15.02 12.84
CA ASP A 107 15.30 -15.31 12.96
C ASP A 107 15.86 -14.78 14.29
N ASP A 108 15.37 -13.62 14.75
CA ASP A 108 15.67 -13.03 16.06
C ASP A 108 14.99 -13.75 17.24
N LYS A 109 14.19 -14.80 16.98
CA LYS A 109 13.44 -15.61 17.97
C LYS A 109 12.48 -14.82 18.86
N ASN A 110 12.02 -13.65 18.43
CA ASN A 110 11.09 -12.83 19.20
C ASN A 110 9.63 -13.19 18.87
N MET A 111 9.10 -14.22 19.56
CA MET A 111 7.77 -14.76 19.29
C MET A 111 6.63 -13.77 19.54
N GLU A 112 6.75 -12.89 20.53
CA GLU A 112 5.75 -11.85 20.82
C GLU A 112 5.62 -10.88 19.65
N THR A 113 6.75 -10.39 19.13
CA THR A 113 6.77 -9.49 17.97
C THR A 113 6.20 -10.19 16.73
N VAL A 114 6.56 -11.45 16.50
CA VAL A 114 6.02 -12.24 15.38
C VAL A 114 4.50 -12.33 15.45
N SER A 115 3.93 -12.58 16.63
CA SER A 115 2.47 -12.66 16.82
C SER A 115 1.77 -11.31 16.58
N ALA A 116 2.38 -10.22 17.04
CA ALA A 116 1.87 -8.86 16.85
C ALA A 116 1.89 -8.46 15.37
N LEU A 117 2.98 -8.74 14.66
CA LEU A 117 3.12 -8.45 13.22
C LEU A 117 2.16 -9.27 12.36
N ARG A 118 1.92 -10.54 12.70
CA ARG A 118 0.91 -11.37 12.03
C ARG A 118 -0.50 -10.81 12.22
N SER A 119 -0.82 -10.41 13.45
CA SER A 119 -2.11 -9.79 13.77
C SER A 119 -2.31 -8.47 13.02
N LEU A 120 -1.26 -7.63 12.96
CA LEU A 120 -1.27 -6.40 12.17
C LEU A 120 -1.51 -6.68 10.68
N ARG A 121 -0.82 -7.67 10.11
CA ARG A 121 -1.01 -8.05 8.71
C ARG A 121 -2.43 -8.46 8.39
N VAL A 122 -3.07 -9.26 9.24
CA VAL A 122 -4.48 -9.65 9.03
C VAL A 122 -5.38 -8.42 8.99
N LYS A 123 -5.27 -7.52 9.98
CA LYS A 123 -6.09 -6.29 10.04
C LYS A 123 -5.86 -5.35 8.85
N VAL A 124 -4.62 -5.19 8.40
CA VAL A 124 -4.31 -4.33 7.25
C VAL A 124 -4.84 -4.93 5.95
N LEU A 125 -4.72 -6.25 5.77
CA LEU A 125 -5.28 -6.93 4.60
C LEU A 125 -6.81 -6.87 4.60
N GLU A 126 -7.46 -6.94 5.75
CA GLU A 126 -8.90 -6.75 5.90
C GLU A 126 -9.32 -5.31 5.56
N SER A 127 -8.60 -4.30 6.07
CA SER A 127 -8.82 -2.90 5.71
C SER A 127 -8.69 -2.65 4.21
N LEU A 128 -7.67 -3.23 3.57
CA LEU A 128 -7.49 -3.13 2.11
C LEU A 128 -8.55 -3.92 1.34
N ALA A 129 -9.06 -5.03 1.88
CA ALA A 129 -10.16 -5.75 1.26
C ALA A 129 -11.48 -4.96 1.32
N ASN A 130 -11.74 -4.26 2.43
CA ASN A 130 -12.88 -3.36 2.56
C ASN A 130 -12.76 -2.18 1.57
N ALA A 131 -11.58 -1.56 1.49
CA ALA A 131 -11.30 -0.53 0.51
C ALA A 131 -11.49 -1.04 -0.94
N ALA A 132 -11.06 -2.26 -1.26
CA ALA A 132 -11.28 -2.87 -2.57
C ALA A 132 -12.76 -3.11 -2.89
N GLY A 133 -13.59 -3.40 -1.87
CA GLY A 133 -15.03 -3.61 -2.03
C GLY A 133 -15.82 -2.33 -2.31
N GLU A 134 -15.32 -1.19 -1.82
CA GLU A 134 -15.92 0.12 -2.07
C GLU A 134 -15.60 0.66 -3.48
N VAL A 135 -14.48 0.23 -4.08
CA VAL A 135 -14.09 0.70 -5.42
C VAL A 135 -14.88 -0.05 -6.50
N PRO A 136 -15.59 0.66 -7.39
CA PRO A 136 -16.25 0.05 -8.54
C PRO A 136 -15.20 -0.64 -9.43
N HIS A 137 -15.36 -1.92 -9.77
CA HIS A 137 -14.33 -2.57 -10.59
C HIS A 137 -14.41 -2.01 -12.00
N LEU A 138 -13.28 -1.56 -12.54
CA LEU A 138 -13.18 -1.15 -13.93
C LEU A 138 -12.74 -2.35 -14.76
N ARG A 139 -13.50 -2.70 -15.79
CA ARG A 139 -13.16 -3.72 -16.78
C ARG A 139 -12.85 -3.04 -18.09
N THR A 140 -11.65 -3.24 -18.61
CA THR A 140 -11.33 -2.84 -19.99
C THR A 140 -11.98 -3.80 -20.95
N ILE A 141 -12.76 -3.28 -21.90
CA ILE A 141 -13.37 -4.06 -22.97
C ILE A 141 -12.78 -3.59 -24.29
N THR A 142 -12.34 -4.54 -25.09
CA THR A 142 -11.91 -4.32 -26.46
C THR A 142 -12.98 -4.78 -27.43
N ARG A 143 -13.29 -3.95 -28.42
CA ARG A 143 -14.27 -4.21 -29.49
C ARG A 143 -13.59 -4.04 -30.83
N SER A 144 -14.03 -4.83 -31.80
CA SER A 144 -13.50 -4.78 -33.18
C SER A 144 -14.01 -3.59 -33.99
N VAL A 145 -15.09 -2.93 -33.55
CA VAL A 145 -15.74 -1.82 -34.27
C VAL A 145 -16.10 -0.70 -33.30
N SER A 146 -15.92 0.55 -33.73
CA SER A 146 -16.38 1.73 -32.99
C SER A 146 -17.92 1.79 -33.02
N LEU A 147 -18.53 1.77 -31.83
CA LEU A 147 -19.97 1.80 -31.66
C LEU A 147 -20.39 3.09 -30.92
N PRO A 148 -21.63 3.58 -31.13
CA PRO A 148 -22.16 4.70 -30.37
C PRO A 148 -22.21 4.42 -28.87
N SER A 149 -21.94 5.45 -28.06
CA SER A 149 -21.99 5.38 -26.59
C SER A 149 -23.31 4.84 -26.03
N LEU A 150 -24.44 5.22 -26.63
CA LEU A 150 -25.77 4.76 -26.22
C LEU A 150 -25.98 3.27 -26.48
N GLN A 151 -25.52 2.77 -27.63
CA GLN A 151 -25.57 1.35 -27.95
C GLN A 151 -24.66 0.53 -27.04
N LEU A 152 -23.48 1.07 -26.71
CA LEU A 152 -22.55 0.44 -25.76
C LEU A 152 -23.16 0.38 -24.36
N ALA A 153 -23.76 1.47 -23.87
CA ALA A 153 -24.43 1.49 -22.57
C ALA A 153 -25.56 0.45 -22.48
N GLN A 154 -26.37 0.34 -23.52
CA GLN A 154 -27.43 -0.65 -23.59
C GLN A 154 -26.89 -2.10 -23.61
N GLN A 155 -25.77 -2.37 -24.29
CA GLN A 155 -25.20 -3.71 -24.34
C GLN A 155 -24.46 -4.12 -23.05
N LEU A 156 -23.90 -3.14 -22.33
CA LEU A 156 -23.05 -3.40 -21.16
C LEU A 156 -23.82 -3.35 -19.85
N TYR A 157 -24.75 -2.41 -19.72
CA TYR A 157 -25.50 -2.18 -18.48
C TYR A 157 -26.99 -2.49 -18.62
N THR A 158 -27.46 -2.87 -19.81
CA THR A 158 -28.89 -2.99 -20.13
C THR A 158 -29.67 -1.69 -19.91
N ASP A 159 -28.96 -0.56 -19.76
CA ASP A 159 -29.48 0.76 -19.44
C ASP A 159 -28.74 1.83 -20.26
N GLY A 160 -29.46 2.44 -21.19
CA GLY A 160 -28.96 3.50 -22.06
C GLY A 160 -28.68 4.84 -21.35
N SER A 161 -29.19 5.05 -20.13
CA SER A 161 -28.98 6.30 -19.38
C SER A 161 -27.52 6.48 -18.94
N ARG A 162 -26.77 5.37 -18.80
CA ARG A 162 -25.34 5.35 -18.45
C ARG A 162 -24.39 5.70 -19.60
N ALA A 163 -24.91 6.12 -20.77
CA ALA A 163 -24.10 6.56 -21.89
C ALA A 163 -23.22 7.77 -21.56
N SER A 164 -23.72 8.70 -20.74
CA SER A 164 -22.97 9.89 -20.32
C SER A 164 -21.75 9.57 -19.47
N GLU A 165 -21.81 8.49 -18.68
CA GLU A 165 -20.68 8.00 -17.86
C GLU A 165 -19.59 7.39 -18.73
N LEU A 166 -19.97 6.63 -19.76
CA LEU A 166 -19.03 6.09 -20.75
C LEU A 166 -18.31 7.19 -21.52
N ILE A 167 -19.03 8.25 -21.91
CA ILE A 167 -18.42 9.41 -22.59
C ILE A 167 -17.43 10.11 -21.68
N LYS A 168 -17.78 10.35 -20.41
CA LYS A 168 -16.88 10.98 -19.44
C LYS A 168 -15.59 10.19 -19.21
N ARG A 169 -15.67 8.85 -19.17
CA ARG A 169 -14.50 7.98 -18.96
C ARG A 169 -13.64 7.80 -20.19
N ALA A 170 -14.25 7.49 -21.34
CA ALA A 170 -13.51 7.22 -22.56
C ALA A 170 -13.03 8.49 -23.28
N ASN A 171 -13.60 9.65 -22.91
CA ASN A 171 -13.33 10.96 -23.51
C ASN A 171 -13.20 10.92 -25.05
N PRO A 172 -14.21 10.40 -25.78
CA PRO A 172 -14.14 10.25 -27.22
C PRO A 172 -14.20 11.61 -27.91
N VAL A 173 -13.59 11.72 -29.10
CA VAL A 173 -13.70 12.91 -29.97
C VAL A 173 -15.17 13.19 -30.32
N HIS A 174 -15.99 12.14 -30.50
CA HIS A 174 -17.42 12.26 -30.72
C HIS A 174 -18.20 11.09 -30.07
N PRO A 175 -19.34 11.34 -29.40
CA PRO A 175 -20.09 10.30 -28.67
C PRO A 175 -20.69 9.18 -29.54
N ALA A 176 -20.76 9.38 -30.85
CA ALA A 176 -21.14 8.33 -31.81
C ALA A 176 -19.98 7.40 -32.21
N PHE A 177 -18.74 7.78 -31.89
CA PHE A 177 -17.51 7.06 -32.25
C PHE A 177 -16.66 6.83 -31.00
N MET A 178 -17.08 5.88 -30.17
CA MET A 178 -16.29 5.49 -28.99
C MET A 178 -15.01 4.75 -29.42
N PRO A 179 -13.90 4.90 -28.67
CA PRO A 179 -12.67 4.15 -28.93
C PRO A 179 -12.92 2.65 -28.80
N THR A 180 -12.15 1.84 -29.55
CA THR A 180 -12.28 0.37 -29.56
C THR A 180 -11.82 -0.28 -28.26
N THR A 181 -11.01 0.42 -27.47
CA THR A 181 -10.61 0.05 -26.11
C THR A 181 -11.22 1.04 -25.13
N LEU A 182 -12.07 0.57 -24.22
CA LEU A 182 -12.72 1.44 -23.24
C LEU A 182 -12.88 0.75 -21.88
N GLU A 183 -12.73 1.52 -20.81
CA GLU A 183 -12.92 1.07 -19.43
C GLU A 183 -14.38 1.24 -19.01
N VAL A 184 -15.01 0.15 -18.57
CA VAL A 184 -16.39 0.14 -18.08
C VAL A 184 -16.41 -0.23 -16.62
N LEU A 185 -17.43 0.23 -15.88
CA LEU A 185 -17.74 -0.34 -14.59
C LEU A 185 -18.21 -1.78 -14.79
N SER A 186 -17.72 -2.71 -13.97
CA SER A 186 -18.42 -3.96 -13.77
C SER A 186 -19.74 -3.63 -13.06
N SER A 187 -20.85 -3.98 -13.69
CA SER A 187 -22.14 -4.05 -13.01
C SER A 187 -22.17 -5.21 -12.02
#